data_AF-A0A8W8JLC4-F1
#
_entry.id   AF-A0A8W8JLC4-F1
#
_cell.length_a   1.000
_cell.length_b   1.000
_cell.length_c   1.000
_cell.angle_alpha   90.00
_cell.angle_beta   90.00
_cell.angle_gamma   90.00
#
_symmetry.space_group_name_H-M   'P 1'
#
loop_
_entity.id
_entity.type
_entity.pdbx_description
1 polymer ?
#
loop_
_entity_poly.entity_id
_entity_poly.type
_entity_poly.pdbx_seq_one_letter_code
_entity_poly.pdbx_strand_id
1 'polypeptide(L)'
;MKVATQSMQHGLSCEAVAAEAFVQLQDNNINIYPFGIIVSTHAPWLAASPDRKVYQPSMNPPSGSLEIKCPVKPLIECLYLKRD
;
A
#
# COMPACT_ATOMS: atom_id res chain seq x y z
N MET A 1 6.50 23.89 8.75
CA MET A 1 5.02 23.69 8.75
C MET A 1 4.72 22.59 7.74
N LYS A 2 4.12 21.45 8.14
CA LYS A 2 3.68 20.45 7.16
C LYS A 2 2.40 20.98 6.50
N VAL A 3 2.50 21.41 5.24
CA VAL A 3 1.31 21.67 4.43
C VAL A 3 0.72 20.30 4.08
N ALA A 4 -0.46 20.01 4.57
CA ALA A 4 -1.18 18.77 4.30
C ALA A 4 -2.62 19.08 3.91
N THR A 5 -3.08 18.50 2.81
CA THR A 5 -4.48 18.62 2.40
C THR A 5 -5.34 17.67 3.21
N GLN A 6 -6.65 17.91 3.24
CA GLN A 6 -7.61 17.01 3.88
C GLN A 6 -7.53 15.58 3.30
N SER A 7 -7.35 15.46 1.98
CA SER A 7 -7.17 14.17 1.32
C SER A 7 -5.91 13.43 1.77
N MET A 8 -4.80 14.15 2.00
CA MET A 8 -3.57 13.54 2.52
C MET A 8 -3.76 13.06 3.96
N GLN A 9 -4.40 13.86 4.81
CA GLN A 9 -4.71 13.46 6.20
C GLN A 9 -5.63 12.25 6.26
N HIS A 10 -6.63 12.20 5.38
CA HIS A 10 -7.51 11.05 5.25
C HIS A 10 -6.74 9.77 4.91
N GLY A 11 -5.86 9.84 3.89
CA GLY A 11 -4.97 8.72 3.53
C GLY A 11 -4.17 8.21 4.73
N LEU A 12 -3.49 9.10 5.45
CA LEU A 12 -2.70 8.75 6.64
C LEU A 12 -3.55 8.08 7.74
N SER A 13 -4.78 8.53 7.95
CA SER A 13 -5.67 7.95 8.97
C SER A 13 -6.26 6.59 8.58
N CYS A 14 -6.41 6.33 7.28
CA CYS A 14 -7.13 5.16 6.78
C CYS A 14 -6.22 4.02 6.30
N GLU A 15 -4.95 4.30 6.01
CA GLU A 15 -4.02 3.31 5.44
C GLU A 15 -3.88 2.05 6.31
N ALA A 16 -3.75 2.21 7.63
CA ALA A 16 -3.65 1.09 8.56
C ALA A 16 -4.91 0.21 8.54
N VAL A 17 -6.09 0.84 8.57
CA VAL A 17 -7.38 0.15 8.52
C VAL A 17 -7.55 -0.60 7.20
N ALA A 18 -7.16 0.00 6.08
CA ALA A 18 -7.21 -0.64 4.78
C ALA A 18 -6.24 -1.84 4.69
N ALA A 19 -5.07 -1.74 5.30
CA ALA A 19 -4.10 -2.84 5.37
C ALA A 19 -4.64 -4.02 6.18
N GLU A 20 -5.28 -3.77 7.33
CA GLU A 20 -5.94 -4.80 8.13
C GLU A 20 -7.11 -5.46 7.38
N ALA A 21 -7.94 -4.67 6.70
CA ALA A 21 -9.03 -5.18 5.87
C ALA A 21 -8.51 -6.09 4.74
N PHE A 22 -7.36 -5.76 4.14
CA PHE A 22 -6.73 -6.63 3.15
C PHE A 22 -6.32 -7.98 3.73
N VAL A 23 -5.74 -8.03 4.93
CA VAL A 23 -5.40 -9.30 5.61
C VAL A 23 -6.64 -10.13 5.90
N GLN A 24 -7.72 -9.49 6.35
CA GLN A 24 -9.00 -10.15 6.62
C GLN A 24 -9.61 -10.76 5.35
N LEU A 25 -9.51 -10.07 4.20
CA LEU A 25 -9.97 -10.59 2.90
C LEU A 25 -9.17 -11.79 2.39
N GLN A 26 -7.99 -12.05 2.97
CA GLN A 26 -7.16 -13.23 2.69
C GLN A 26 -7.28 -14.29 3.79
N ASP A 27 -8.39 -14.30 4.53
CA ASP A 27 -8.66 -15.21 5.65
C ASP A 27 -7.57 -15.21 6.74
N ASN A 28 -6.87 -14.08 6.92
CA ASN A 28 -5.71 -13.95 7.82
C ASN A 28 -4.55 -14.94 7.52
N ASN A 29 -4.48 -15.46 6.30
CA ASN A 29 -3.43 -16.39 5.86
C ASN A 29 -2.17 -15.70 5.34
N ILE A 30 -2.12 -14.37 5.39
CA ILE A 30 -0.99 -13.56 4.94
C ILE A 30 -0.45 -12.70 6.05
N ASN A 31 0.84 -12.41 5.98
CA ASN A 31 1.48 -11.44 6.84
C ASN A 31 1.78 -10.17 6.05
N ILE A 32 1.58 -9.01 6.68
CA ILE A 32 1.97 -7.72 6.14
C ILE A 32 2.97 -7.01 7.05
N TYR A 33 3.93 -6.30 6.45
CA TYR A 33 4.98 -5.58 7.19
C TYR A 33 5.16 -4.17 6.62
N PRO A 34 5.57 -3.18 7.43
CA PRO A 34 5.96 -1.87 6.91
C PRO A 34 7.25 -1.97 6.09
N PHE A 35 7.44 -1.04 5.16
CA PHE A 35 8.71 -0.84 4.46
C PHE A 35 9.45 0.40 4.98
N GLY A 36 10.78 0.35 4.86
CA GLY A 36 11.61 1.56 4.82
C GLY A 36 11.91 1.97 3.39
N ILE A 37 12.90 2.83 3.20
CA ILE A 37 13.40 3.19 1.87
C ILE A 37 14.26 2.04 1.32
N ILE A 38 13.96 1.60 0.10
CA ILE A 38 14.75 0.62 -0.65
C ILE A 38 15.40 1.36 -1.82
N VAL A 39 16.73 1.29 -1.90
CA VAL A 39 17.51 1.84 -3.03
C VAL A 39 17.79 0.73 -4.03
N SER A 40 17.62 1.00 -5.33
CA SER A 40 17.92 0.03 -6.37
C SER A 40 19.42 -0.28 -6.43
N THR A 41 19.76 -1.57 -6.43
CA THR A 41 21.15 -2.04 -6.56
C THR A 41 21.74 -1.80 -7.95
N HIS A 42 20.90 -1.55 -8.96
CA HIS A 42 21.31 -1.31 -10.34
C HIS A 42 21.31 0.17 -10.72
N ALA A 43 20.55 0.99 -9.98
CA ALA A 43 20.40 2.42 -10.24
C ALA A 43 20.29 3.16 -8.90
N PRO A 44 21.42 3.52 -8.25
CA PRO A 44 21.43 4.06 -6.88
C PRO A 44 20.68 5.40 -6.70
N TRP A 45 20.37 6.10 -7.79
CA TRP A 45 19.53 7.31 -7.78
C TRP A 45 18.03 7.01 -7.74
N LEU A 46 17.61 5.73 -7.85
CA LEU A 46 16.23 5.30 -7.72
C LEU A 46 16.00 4.63 -6.37
N ALA A 47 14.97 5.09 -5.67
CA ALA A 47 14.52 4.50 -4.42
C ALA A 47 12.99 4.47 -4.35
N ALA A 48 12.45 3.52 -3.58
CA ALA A 48 11.02 3.40 -3.32
C ALA A 48 10.77 3.09 -1.85
N SER A 49 9.58 3.45 -1.36
CA SER A 49 9.08 3.08 -0.04
C SER A 49 7.62 2.63 -0.22
N PRO A 50 7.39 1.37 -0.60
CA PRO A 50 6.03 0.84 -0.77
C PRO A 50 5.24 0.89 0.53
N ASP A 51 3.90 0.85 0.48
CA ASP A 51 3.11 0.96 1.71
C ASP A 51 3.31 -0.27 2.62
N ARG A 52 3.15 -1.50 2.10
CA ARG A 52 3.37 -2.74 2.86
C ARG A 52 4.05 -3.83 2.04
N LYS A 53 4.83 -4.69 2.70
CA LYS A 53 5.33 -5.97 2.19
C LYS A 53 4.32 -7.05 2.54
N VAL A 54 3.91 -7.86 1.57
CA VAL A 54 3.11 -9.07 1.79
C VAL A 54 4.05 -10.27 1.83
N TYR A 55 3.80 -11.19 2.75
CA TYR A 55 4.46 -12.49 2.81
C TYR A 55 3.44 -13.62 3.04
N GLN A 56 3.46 -14.60 2.14
CA GLN A 56 2.68 -15.82 2.23
C GLN A 56 3.51 -16.98 1.65
N PRO A 57 3.95 -17.95 2.48
CA PRO A 57 4.83 -19.05 2.03
C PRO A 57 4.27 -19.88 0.88
N SER A 58 2.93 -19.96 0.75
CA SER A 58 2.27 -20.73 -0.29
C SER A 58 2.13 -19.98 -1.63
N MET A 59 2.41 -18.67 -1.69
CA MET A 59 2.39 -17.91 -2.94
C MET A 59 3.69 -18.12 -3.73
N ASN A 60 3.63 -17.93 -5.06
CA ASN A 60 4.81 -17.88 -5.92
C ASN A 60 4.77 -16.60 -6.79
N PRO A 61 5.60 -15.58 -6.49
CA PRO A 61 6.60 -15.54 -5.42
C PRO A 61 5.96 -15.46 -4.02
N PRO A 62 6.65 -15.93 -2.97
CA PRO A 62 6.13 -15.95 -1.59
C PRO A 62 6.04 -14.56 -0.94
N SER A 63 6.50 -13.52 -1.64
CA SER A 63 6.44 -12.14 -1.19
C SER A 63 6.00 -11.21 -2.31
N GLY A 64 5.24 -10.17 -1.95
CA GLY A 64 4.83 -9.11 -2.85
C GLY A 64 4.80 -7.75 -2.17
N SER A 65 4.44 -6.72 -2.92
CA SER A 65 4.16 -5.37 -2.40
C SER A 65 2.66 -5.13 -2.40
N LEU A 66 2.18 -4.39 -1.40
CA LEU A 66 0.82 -3.88 -1.31
C LEU A 66 0.87 -2.36 -1.34
N GLU A 67 0.19 -1.78 -2.33
CA GLU A 67 -0.02 -0.34 -2.51
C GLU A 67 -1.47 -0.03 -2.15
N ILE A 68 -1.68 0.96 -1.29
CA ILE A 68 -2.97 1.31 -0.70
C ILE A 68 -3.36 2.71 -1.16
N LYS A 69 -4.62 2.87 -1.56
CA LYS A 69 -5.23 4.16 -1.85
C LYS A 69 -6.55 4.29 -1.11
N CYS A 70 -6.70 5.37 -0.34
CA CYS A 70 -7.92 5.68 0.41
C CYS A 70 -8.55 6.94 -0.18
N PRO A 71 -9.36 6.83 -1.25
CA PRO A 71 -10.01 7.99 -1.84
C PRO A 71 -11.11 8.53 -0.92
N VAL A 72 -11.19 9.86 -0.80
CA VAL A 72 -12.29 10.55 -0.08
C VAL A 72 -13.61 10.42 -0.84
N LYS A 73 -13.52 10.26 -2.17
CA LYS A 73 -14.66 10.10 -3.08
C LYS A 73 -14.91 8.63 -3.39
N PRO A 74 -16.15 8.27 -3.80
CA PRO A 74 -16.44 6.93 -4.29
C PRO A 74 -15.49 6.50 -5.42
N LEU A 75 -15.18 5.20 -5.48
CA LEU A 75 -14.27 4.64 -6.49
C LEU A 75 -14.72 4.94 -7.93
N ILE A 76 -16.02 4.97 -8.19
CA ILE A 76 -16.60 5.28 -9.51
C ILE A 76 -16.22 6.67 -10.03
N GLU A 77 -15.96 7.62 -9.13
CA GLU A 77 -15.49 8.97 -9.47
C GLU A 77 -13.96 9.05 -9.60
N CYS A 78 -13.24 8.02 -9.16
CA CYS A 78 -11.77 7.98 -9.20
C CYS A 78 -11.29 7.32 -10.49
N LEU A 79 -11.42 8.04 -11.62
CA LEU A 79 -11.07 7.52 -12.95
C LEU A 79 -9.63 6.98 -13.06
N TYR A 80 -8.71 7.47 -12.22
CA TYR A 80 -7.30 7.07 -12.16
C TYR A 80 -7.03 5.81 -11.32
N LEU A 81 -8.04 5.25 -10.64
CA LEU A 81 -7.96 4.01 -9.85
C LEU A 81 -8.70 2.85 -10.51
N LYS A 82 -9.05 2.98 -11.79
CA LYS A 82 -9.67 1.89 -12.54
C LYS A 82 -8.63 0.80 -12.77
N ARG A 83 -9.06 -0.45 -12.60
CA ARG A 83 -8.32 -1.62 -13.04
C ARG A 83 -8.41 -1.63 -14.57
N ASP A 84 -7.27 -1.65 -15.25
CA ASP A 84 -7.21 -1.89 -16.70
C ASP A 84 -7.82 -3.26 -17.06
#